data_AF-A0A934AJ00-F1
#
_entry.id   AF-A0A934AJ00-F1
#
_cell.length_a   1.000
_cell.length_b   1.000
_cell.length_c   1.000
_cell.angle_alpha   90.00
_cell.angle_beta   90.00
_cell.angle_gamma   90.00
#
_symmetry.space_group_name_H-M   'P 1'
#
loop_
_entity.id
_entity.type
_entity.pdbx_description
1 polymer ?
#
loop_
_entity_poly.entity_id
_entity_poly.type
_entity_poly.pdbx_seq_one_letter_code
_entity_poly.pdbx_strand_id
1 'polypeptide(L)' 'MHTNGYQPAQKWLKERKGSALGYEEILHYQQIIASQARTIEIMKKIDEI' A
#
# COMPACT_ATOMS: atom_id res chain seq x y z
N MET A 1 5.95 -10.62 -14.17
CA MET A 1 5.15 -9.38 -14.27
C MET A 1 5.88 -8.26 -13.55
N HIS A 2 6.33 -7.24 -14.27
CA HIS A 2 6.93 -6.04 -13.67
C HIS A 2 5.83 -5.16 -13.07
N THR A 3 5.50 -5.38 -11.81
CA THR A 3 4.70 -4.44 -11.00
C THR A 3 5.55 -3.22 -10.66
N ASN A 4 5.71 -2.32 -11.63
CA ASN A 4 6.19 -0.96 -11.33
C ASN A 4 5.04 0.07 -11.35
N GLY A 5 3.81 -0.40 -11.13
CA GLY A 5 2.63 0.45 -10.94
C GLY A 5 2.69 1.09 -9.56
N TYR A 6 3.12 2.35 -9.53
CA TYR A 6 3.16 3.27 -8.39
C TYR A 6 2.09 2.95 -7.33
N GLN A 7 2.47 2.17 -6.31
CA GLN A 7 1.53 1.77 -5.29
C GLN A 7 1.14 2.98 -4.44
N PRO A 8 -0.14 3.22 -4.12
CA PRO A 8 -0.57 4.33 -3.26
C PRO A 8 0.23 4.44 -1.95
N ALA A 9 0.63 3.32 -1.35
CA ALA A 9 1.55 3.30 -0.21
C ALA A 9 2.92 3.94 -0.53
N GLN A 10 3.53 3.60 -1.67
CA GLN A 10 4.81 4.16 -2.09
C GLN A 10 4.73 5.64 -2.44
N LYS A 11 3.62 6.09 -3.05
CA LYS A 11 3.37 7.52 -3.29
C LYS A 11 3.32 8.28 -1.97
N TRP A 12 2.54 7.77 -1.02
CA TRP A 12 2.34 8.40 0.28
C TRP A 12 3.66 8.52 1.08
N LEU A 13 4.49 7.47 1.06
CA LEU A 13 5.82 7.52 1.67
C LEU A 13 6.74 8.53 0.99
N LYS A 14 6.70 8.66 -0.34
CA LYS A 14 7.50 9.64 -1.08
C LYS A 14 7.14 11.08 -0.72
N GLU A 15 5.84 11.38 -0.59
CA GLU A 15 5.35 12.72 -0.26
C GLU A 15 5.67 13.12 1.18
N ARG A 16 5.82 12.16 2.10
CA ARG A 16 6.14 12.42 3.51
C ARG A 16 7.61 12.17 3.88
N LYS A 17 8.46 11.87 2.89
CA LYS A 17 9.88 11.63 3.12
C LYS A 17 10.57 12.93 3.57
N GLY A 18 11.03 12.97 4.82
CA GLY A 18 11.71 14.13 5.39
C GLY A 18 10.99 14.77 6.59
N SER A 19 9.76 14.36 6.86
CA SER A 19 9.00 14.75 8.06
C SER A 19 8.85 13.57 9.01
N ALA A 20 8.83 13.83 10.32
CA ALA A 20 8.51 12.79 11.30
C ALA A 20 7.04 12.39 11.15
N LEU A 21 6.79 11.10 10.93
CA LEU A 21 5.42 10.57 10.87
C LEU A 21 4.89 10.41 12.29
N GLY A 22 3.78 11.07 12.59
CA GLY A 22 3.02 10.84 13.81
C GLY A 22 2.28 9.49 13.80
N TYR A 23 1.72 9.14 14.96
CA TYR A 23 0.97 7.89 15.15
C TYR A 23 -0.22 7.74 14.19
N GLU A 24 -0.98 8.82 13.96
CA GLU A 24 -2.12 8.82 13.03
C GLU A 24 -1.69 8.57 11.58
N GLU A 25 -0.52 9.06 11.20
CA GLU A 25 0.03 8.89 9.85
C GLU A 25 0.48 7.46 9.62
N ILE A 26 1.08 6.84 10.64
CA ILE A 26 1.44 5.42 10.64
C ILE A 26 0.18 4.55 10.52
N LEU A 27 -0.89 4.87 11.27
CA LEU A 27 -2.18 4.17 11.17
C LEU A 27 -2.77 4.29 9.77
N HIS A 28 -2.78 5.49 9.20
CA HIS A 28 -3.28 5.72 7.85
C HIS A 28 -2.48 4.93 6.81
N TYR A 29 -1.16 4.92 6.95
CA TYR A 29 -0.28 4.14 6.09
C TYR A 29 -0.57 2.64 6.16
N GLN A 30 -0.80 2.10 7.36
CA GLN A 30 -1.20 0.71 7.55
C GLN A 30 -2.55 0.38 6.89
N GLN A 31 -3.53 1.29 6.95
CA GLN A 31 -4.82 1.11 6.28
C GLN A 31 -4.68 1.05 4.75
N ILE A 32 -3.80 1.87 4.18
CA ILE A 32 -3.48 1.84 2.74
C ILE A 32 -2.89 0.47 2.38
N ILE A 33 -1.88 0.00 3.11
CA ILE A 33 -1.26 -1.31 2.88
C ILE A 33 -2.29 -2.43 3.01
N ALA A 34 -3.09 -2.44 4.08
CA ALA A 34 -4.09 -3.47 4.33
C ALA A 34 -5.12 -3.57 3.20
N SER A 35 -5.54 -2.43 2.65
CA SER A 35 -6.46 -2.40 1.51
C SER A 35 -5.82 -2.96 0.25
N GLN A 36 -4.56 -2.61 -0.04
CA GLN A 36 -3.85 -3.16 -1.19
C GLN A 36 -3.59 -4.67 -1.05
N ALA A 37 -3.23 -5.14 0.14
CA ALA A 37 -2.99 -6.55 0.42
C ALA A 37 -4.25 -7.38 0.20
N ARG A 38 -5.42 -6.88 0.65
CA ARG A 38 -6.72 -7.54 0.40
C ARG A 38 -7.01 -7.67 -1.09
N THR A 39 -6.77 -6.61 -1.88
CA THR A 39 -6.95 -6.69 -3.34
C THR A 39 -6.04 -7.72 -3.98
N ILE A 40 -4.75 -7.75 -3.59
CA ILE A 40 -3.79 -8.74 -4.11
C ILE A 40 -4.22 -10.16 -3.74
N GLU A 41 -4.69 -10.38 -2.51
CA GLU A 41 -5.20 -11.68 -2.08
C GLU A 41 -6.41 -12.12 -2.91
N ILE A 42 -7.36 -11.22 -3.16
CA ILE A 42 -8.53 -11.50 -4.02
C ILE A 42 -8.08 -11.83 -5.44
N MET A 43 -7.16 -11.05 -6.01
CA MET A 43 -6.64 -11.30 -7.37
C MET A 43 -5.95 -12.66 -7.47
N LYS A 44 -5.16 -13.05 -6.45
CA LYS A 44 -4.53 -14.38 -6.39
C LYS A 44 -5.56 -15.51 -6.31
N LYS A 45 -6.61 -15.33 -5.50
CA LYS A 45 -7.70 -16.32 -5.41
C LYS A 45 -8.44 -16.49 -6.73
N ILE A 46 -8.55 -15.43 -7.54
CA ILE A 46 -9.15 -15.51 -8.88
C ILE A 46 -8.22 -16.25 -9.85
N ASP A 47 -6.90 -16.02 -9.77
CA ASP A 47 -5.90 -16.64 -10.65
C ASP A 47 -5.70 -18.14 -10.38
N GLU A 48 -6.06 -18.62 -9.17
CA GLU A 48 -6.06 -20.05 -8.81
C GLU A 48 -7.27 -20.84 -9.34
N ILE A 49 -8.24 -20.20 -10.00
CA ILE A 49 -9.44 -20.83 -10.59
C ILE A 49 -9.22 -21.23 -12.05
#